data_AF-A0AAN0JPP2-F1
#
_entry.id   AF-A0AAN0JPP2-F1
#
_cell.length_a   1.000
_cell.length_b   1.000
_cell.length_c   1.000
_cell.angle_alpha   90.00
_cell.angle_beta   90.00
_cell.angle_gamma   90.00
#
_symmetry.space_group_name_H-M   'P 1'
#
loop_
_entity.id
_entity.type
_entity.pdbx_description
1 polymer ?
#
loop_
_entity_poly.entity_id
_entity_poly.type
_entity_poly.pdbx_seq_one_letter_code
_entity_poly.pdbx_strand_id
1 'polypeptide(L)'
;MDIPDDRPKVSELIEFHELLIKGQLEESLPLLDADTIRKIRNAFNDHEGMSLLIRAFGEHPTLLHEMRVATGKIKVVPSSSSSAPHDPTGTVLQNKEGKKDPSSFKPMEGSMSPEYITMKEMLADLVDLLAGNAPVISQLNNHLFSCDLIPKAVHVTVGTTGLTPYDRANKIFSSVLATLECHPNPNSVFSSLIMSLQKVGLKNMVSKLMEKLKMKSGHVDPNLEQQPSVSKGPLQPVDVTAQSHTPQPTITGSQSSTPTTVIELSSKSEVAANIKSLHSRFASLNVKMRNQIVKIVQKGEVELIDIARSAAAYLSIEVSSLKYGNVDELFDSLKPHYDFFNCDGVLKQLTDTYLSNAQTELTEYIDSVDDFSESSQLKHIRSVIDKEAPFLDSPTTKPIVIKLNGRWDEMTIKNFKSVLQYYFEPEIENLFSHISIKKGSVIVTLLIPTSLSQSLIDAINNKTNSMSRLGILEVAVDNKAIPIRREDNNNFDVSLHESVKAGDSFEVSMLLQLGADPNSKDERGKSAVEIAMEGGNTQIKEILLTGGGELFDTNINTHT
;
A
#
# COMPACT_ATOMS: atom_id res chain seq x y z
N MET A 1 23.09 36.25 19.61
CA MET A 1 24.41 35.85 19.09
C MET A 1 24.46 36.31 17.65
N ASP A 2 25.44 37.13 17.29
CA ASP A 2 25.73 37.41 15.88
C ASP A 2 26.13 36.09 15.22
N ILE A 3 25.28 35.55 14.34
CA ILE A 3 25.58 34.37 13.55
C ILE A 3 26.42 34.86 12.37
N PRO A 4 27.68 34.43 12.20
CA PRO A 4 28.48 34.82 11.06
C PRO A 4 27.83 34.29 9.78
N ASP A 5 27.76 35.12 8.74
CA ASP A 5 27.31 34.80 7.38
C ASP A 5 28.31 33.84 6.69
N ASP A 6 28.47 32.65 7.25
CA ASP A 6 29.45 31.66 6.84
C ASP A 6 28.73 30.56 6.06
N ARG A 7 28.79 30.65 4.73
CA ARG A 7 28.18 29.66 3.84
C ARG A 7 28.80 28.27 4.05
N PRO A 8 28.02 27.18 3.92
CA PRO A 8 28.54 25.83 4.07
C PRO A 8 29.58 25.52 2.97
N LYS A 9 30.71 24.91 3.35
CA LYS A 9 31.67 24.43 2.34
C LYS A 9 31.10 23.21 1.60
N VAL A 10 31.51 22.99 0.36
CA VAL A 10 31.06 21.83 -0.44
C VAL A 10 31.32 20.50 0.27
N SER A 11 32.46 20.37 0.95
CA SER A 11 32.76 19.18 1.76
C SER A 11 31.84 19.00 2.96
N GLU A 12 31.36 20.10 3.56
CA GLU A 12 30.38 20.04 4.65
C GLU A 12 28.99 19.65 4.14
N LEU A 13 28.58 20.19 2.98
CA LEU A 13 27.33 19.83 2.31
C LEU A 13 27.26 18.33 1.98
N ILE A 14 28.34 17.76 1.44
CA ILE A 14 28.42 16.33 1.14
C ILE A 14 28.26 15.50 2.41
N GLU A 15 29.01 15.83 3.46
CA GLU A 15 28.96 15.11 4.73
C GLU A 15 27.60 15.21 5.42
N PHE A 16 27.01 16.40 5.47
CA PHE A 16 25.68 16.63 6.03
C PHE A 16 24.60 15.90 5.25
N HIS A 17 24.70 15.89 3.91
CA HIS A 17 23.77 15.15 3.06
C HIS A 17 23.87 13.64 3.30
N GLU A 18 25.08 13.09 3.39
CA GLU A 18 25.28 11.67 3.71
C GLU A 18 24.73 11.28 5.09
N LEU A 19 24.96 12.12 6.11
CA LEU A 19 24.48 11.85 7.47
C LEU A 19 22.95 11.91 7.56
N LEU A 20 22.30 12.79 6.79
CA LEU A 20 20.84 12.83 6.64
C LEU A 20 20.29 11.61 5.91
N ILE A 21 20.97 11.12 4.87
CA ILE A 21 20.60 9.86 4.19
C ILE A 21 20.69 8.67 5.15
N LYS A 22 21.73 8.64 5.99
CA LYS A 22 21.99 7.58 6.98
C LYS A 22 21.11 7.69 8.24
N GLY A 23 20.27 8.73 8.36
CA GLY A 23 19.37 8.96 9.50
C GLY A 23 20.09 9.33 10.80
N GLN A 24 21.36 9.76 10.73
CA GLN A 24 22.21 9.98 11.90
C GLN A 24 22.08 11.37 12.54
N LEU A 25 21.19 12.22 12.02
CA LEU A 25 20.98 13.60 12.47
C LEU A 25 19.53 13.87 12.94
N GLU A 26 18.65 12.86 12.93
CA GLU A 26 17.21 13.01 13.17
C GLU A 26 16.87 13.43 14.62
N GLU A 27 17.59 12.94 15.62
CA GLU A 27 17.38 13.33 17.03
C GLU A 27 18.06 14.67 17.39
N SER A 28 18.95 15.16 16.52
CA SER A 28 19.83 16.31 16.82
C SER A 28 19.40 17.62 16.17
N LEU A 29 18.36 17.62 15.33
CA LEU A 29 17.95 18.77 14.51
C LEU A 29 16.42 19.02 14.57
N PRO A 30 15.92 19.72 15.60
CA PRO A 30 14.49 20.00 15.75
C PRO A 30 13.93 21.02 14.75
N LEU A 31 14.79 21.70 13.98
CA LEU A 31 14.40 22.75 13.03
C LEU A 31 14.11 22.26 11.61
N LEU A 32 14.51 21.03 11.26
CA LEU A 32 14.14 20.44 9.97
C LEU A 32 12.84 19.64 10.16
N ASP A 33 11.77 20.07 9.49
CA ASP A 33 10.54 19.28 9.49
C ASP A 33 10.75 17.92 8.78
N ALA A 34 9.96 16.93 9.20
CA ALA A 34 10.08 15.56 8.70
C ALA A 34 9.89 15.48 7.16
N ASP A 35 9.17 16.43 6.56
CA ASP A 35 8.93 16.49 5.12
C ASP A 35 10.17 16.95 4.34
N THR A 36 10.92 17.92 4.87
CA THR A 36 12.16 18.44 4.31
C THR A 36 13.27 17.39 4.39
N ILE A 37 13.38 16.69 5.53
CA ILE A 37 14.31 15.55 5.68
C ILE A 37 13.97 14.45 4.66
N ARG A 38 12.68 14.11 4.52
CA ARG A 38 12.21 13.12 3.54
C ARG A 38 12.52 13.55 2.10
N LYS A 39 12.31 14.81 1.74
CA LYS A 39 12.61 15.37 0.41
C LYS A 39 14.11 15.32 0.09
N ILE A 40 14.97 15.68 1.06
CA ILE A 40 16.43 15.60 0.89
C ILE A 40 16.89 14.16 0.72
N ARG A 41 16.33 13.20 1.48
CA ARG A 41 16.69 11.77 1.41
C ARG A 41 16.27 11.09 0.11
N ASN A 42 15.13 11.52 -0.44
CA ASN A 42 14.51 10.90 -1.62
C ASN A 42 14.79 11.68 -2.91
N ALA A 43 15.77 12.59 -2.91
CA ALA A 43 16.15 13.34 -4.10
C ALA A 43 16.61 12.41 -5.23
N PHE A 44 16.36 12.80 -6.49
CA PHE A 44 16.68 12.02 -7.68
C PHE A 44 18.19 11.78 -7.84
N ASN A 45 19.00 12.72 -7.35
CA ASN A 45 20.45 12.62 -7.29
C ASN A 45 21.05 13.52 -6.18
N ASP A 46 22.33 13.32 -5.88
CA ASP A 46 23.08 14.07 -4.87
C ASP A 46 23.04 15.58 -5.09
N HIS A 47 22.96 16.04 -6.34
CA HIS A 47 22.92 17.46 -6.68
C HIS A 47 21.57 18.10 -6.28
N GLU A 48 20.45 17.41 -6.52
CA GLU A 48 19.13 17.84 -6.05
C GLU A 48 19.03 17.79 -4.53
N GLY A 49 19.55 16.72 -3.91
CA GLY A 49 19.57 16.56 -2.46
C GLY A 49 20.37 17.66 -1.75
N MET A 50 21.55 18.00 -2.28
CA MET A 50 22.35 19.12 -1.78
C MET A 50 21.70 20.48 -2.06
N SER A 51 20.99 20.66 -3.19
CA SER A 51 20.28 21.91 -3.48
C SER A 51 19.13 22.14 -2.50
N LEU A 52 18.40 21.09 -2.14
CA LEU A 52 17.35 21.13 -1.11
C LEU A 52 17.93 21.43 0.28
N LEU A 53 19.10 20.86 0.60
CA LEU A 53 19.82 21.15 1.84
C LEU A 53 20.31 22.61 1.92
N ILE A 54 20.82 23.17 0.80
CA ILE A 54 21.19 24.58 0.69
C ILE A 54 19.96 25.48 0.89
N ARG A 55 18.80 25.11 0.32
CA ARG A 55 17.55 25.85 0.52
C ARG A 55 17.12 25.83 1.99
N ALA A 56 17.23 24.70 2.66
CA ALA A 56 16.93 24.58 4.09
C ALA A 56 17.83 25.48 4.97
N PHE A 57 19.12 25.61 4.63
CA PHE A 57 20.00 26.57 5.31
C PHE A 57 19.59 28.04 5.09
N GLY A 58 19.00 28.36 3.93
CA GLY A 58 18.45 29.69 3.66
C GLY A 58 17.16 29.97 4.41
N GLU A 59 16.33 28.95 4.61
CA GLU A 59 15.05 29.04 5.35
C GLU A 59 15.26 29.07 6.88
N HIS A 60 16.34 28.45 7.37
CA HIS A 60 16.67 28.36 8.80
C HIS A 60 18.11 28.84 9.08
N PRO A 61 18.31 30.12 9.45
CA PRO A 61 19.65 30.72 9.62
C PRO A 61 20.54 30.06 10.70
N THR A 62 19.94 29.38 11.69
CA THR A 62 20.67 28.68 12.77
C THR A 62 21.04 27.23 12.42
N LEU A 63 20.42 26.66 11.38
CA LEU A 63 20.52 25.23 11.06
C LEU A 63 21.96 24.81 10.75
N LEU A 64 22.71 25.64 10.02
CA LEU A 64 24.10 25.34 9.70
C LEU A 64 24.99 25.27 10.95
N HIS A 65 24.75 26.14 11.93
CA HIS A 65 25.48 26.12 13.20
C HIS A 65 25.16 24.85 14.00
N GLU A 66 23.88 24.47 14.07
CA GLU A 66 23.45 23.25 14.75
C GLU A 66 24.03 21.99 14.11
N MET A 67 24.04 21.91 12.77
CA MET A 67 24.67 20.79 12.07
C MET A 67 26.17 20.70 12.33
N ARG A 68 26.88 21.83 12.40
CA ARG A 68 28.30 21.86 12.77
C ARG A 68 28.56 21.42 14.22
N VAL A 69 27.65 21.73 15.14
CA VAL A 69 27.71 21.25 16.54
C VAL A 69 27.44 19.75 16.61
N ALA A 70 26.41 19.25 15.92
CA ALA A 70 26.04 17.84 15.90
C ALA A 70 27.14 16.96 15.29
N THR A 71 27.85 17.44 14.28
CA THR A 71 29.02 16.74 13.69
C THR A 71 30.33 16.98 14.44
N GLY A 72 30.31 17.64 15.60
CA GLY A 72 31.50 17.89 16.43
C GLY A 72 32.52 18.86 15.83
N LYS A 73 32.15 19.63 14.79
CA LYS A 73 33.01 20.61 14.11
C LYS A 73 33.16 21.91 14.92
N ILE A 74 32.26 22.17 15.85
CA ILE A 74 32.36 23.25 16.85
C ILE A 74 32.37 22.60 18.24
N LYS A 75 33.46 22.78 19.00
CA LYS A 75 33.51 22.40 20.42
C LYS A 75 32.80 23.46 21.25
N VAL A 76 31.75 23.06 21.97
CA VAL A 76 31.17 23.86 23.05
C VAL A 76 32.23 24.02 24.14
N VAL A 77 32.67 25.26 24.39
CA VAL A 77 33.51 25.59 25.55
C VAL A 77 32.60 25.59 26.78
N PRO A 78 32.88 24.80 27.84
CA PRO A 78 32.10 24.88 29.06
C PRO A 78 32.51 26.17 29.79
N SER A 79 31.59 27.12 29.93
CA SER A 79 31.78 28.27 30.80
C SER A 79 31.68 27.81 32.26
N SER A 80 32.83 27.60 32.89
CA SER A 80 32.95 27.43 34.33
C SER A 80 33.01 28.78 35.05
N SER A 81 32.17 29.00 36.06
CA SER A 81 32.60 29.70 37.27
C SER A 81 31.83 29.21 38.50
N SER A 82 32.55 28.43 39.28
CA SER A 82 32.30 27.96 40.64
C SER A 82 32.15 29.13 41.63
N SER A 83 31.24 29.02 42.60
CA SER A 83 31.59 29.03 44.04
C SER A 83 30.35 28.88 44.94
N ALA A 84 30.36 27.82 45.75
CA ALA A 84 29.83 27.80 47.11
C ALA A 84 31.05 27.74 48.05
N PRO A 85 30.99 27.96 49.39
CA PRO A 85 29.80 27.94 50.28
C PRO A 85 29.77 29.07 51.34
N HIS A 86 28.66 29.19 52.10
CA HIS A 86 28.63 29.40 53.57
C HIS A 86 27.17 29.51 54.09
N ASP A 87 26.88 28.72 55.13
CA ASP A 87 25.74 28.80 56.08
C ASP A 87 26.29 29.46 57.39
N PRO A 88 25.57 29.75 58.51
CA PRO A 88 24.12 29.75 58.81
C PRO A 88 23.63 30.94 59.70
N THR A 89 22.33 31.26 59.70
CA THR A 89 21.49 31.78 60.84
C THR A 89 20.10 32.14 60.28
N GLY A 90 18.93 31.94 60.88
CA GLY A 90 18.50 31.40 62.17
C GLY A 90 17.01 31.79 62.36
N THR A 91 16.21 30.83 62.84
CA THR A 91 15.01 30.98 63.69
C THR A 91 13.68 31.59 63.14
N VAL A 92 12.62 30.75 63.24
CA VAL A 92 11.37 30.94 64.04
C VAL A 92 10.01 31.28 63.36
N LEU A 93 9.12 30.28 63.46
CA LEU A 93 7.67 30.26 63.80
C LEU A 93 6.54 30.49 62.77
N GLN A 94 5.72 29.42 62.68
CA GLN A 94 4.25 29.33 62.77
C GLN A 94 3.32 29.67 61.59
N ASN A 95 2.65 28.60 61.12
CA ASN A 95 1.21 28.43 60.88
C ASN A 95 0.39 29.63 60.34
N LYS A 96 -0.22 29.44 59.17
CA LYS A 96 -1.69 29.28 59.05
C LYS A 96 -2.12 28.81 57.66
N GLU A 97 -3.10 27.91 57.70
CA GLU A 97 -3.82 27.32 56.58
C GLU A 97 -4.53 28.36 55.70
N GLY A 98 -4.71 28.01 54.43
CA GLY A 98 -5.89 28.40 53.66
C GLY A 98 -5.62 29.10 52.34
N LYS A 99 -5.46 28.31 51.26
CA LYS A 99 -6.29 28.40 50.04
C LYS A 99 -5.85 27.34 49.03
N LYS A 100 -6.82 26.54 48.57
CA LYS A 100 -6.71 25.61 47.44
C LYS A 100 -6.49 26.42 46.16
N ASP A 101 -5.38 26.21 45.49
CA ASP A 101 -5.21 26.51 44.07
C ASP A 101 -5.33 25.20 43.26
N PRO A 102 -6.19 25.15 42.22
CA PRO A 102 -6.32 24.01 41.33
C PRO A 102 -5.25 24.13 40.23
N SER A 103 -3.98 23.96 40.56
CA SER A 103 -2.91 23.91 39.55
C SER A 103 -1.72 23.11 40.08
N SER A 104 -1.94 21.81 40.24
CA SER A 104 -0.89 20.85 40.57
C SER A 104 -1.28 19.46 40.11
N PHE A 105 -1.53 19.29 38.81
CA PHE A 105 -1.27 18.02 38.16
C PHE A 105 0.09 18.15 37.46
N LYS A 106 1.16 17.85 38.21
CA LYS A 106 2.37 17.34 37.57
C LYS A 106 2.02 15.95 37.01
N PRO A 107 2.44 15.59 35.79
CA PRO A 107 2.30 14.21 35.34
C PRO A 107 3.14 13.35 36.30
N MET A 108 2.50 12.45 37.03
CA MET A 108 3.20 11.36 37.67
C MET A 108 3.80 10.50 36.55
N GLU A 109 5.11 10.29 36.59
CA GLU A 109 5.74 9.15 35.93
C GLU A 109 5.10 7.88 36.49
N GLY A 110 4.08 7.39 35.78
CA GLY A 110 3.33 6.17 36.06
C GLY A 110 3.16 5.43 34.74
N SER A 111 3.38 4.12 34.78
CA SER A 111 3.39 3.21 33.64
C SER A 111 2.32 3.54 32.59
N MET A 112 2.74 3.78 31.34
CA MET A 112 1.82 3.91 30.21
C MET A 112 0.86 2.71 30.16
N SER A 113 -0.40 2.95 29.80
CA SER A 113 -1.42 1.89 29.75
C SER A 113 -1.07 0.81 28.70
N PRO A 114 -1.43 -0.46 28.92
CA PRO A 114 -1.23 -1.53 27.94
C PRO A 114 -1.84 -1.20 26.57
N GLU A 115 -2.98 -0.50 26.55
CA GLU A 115 -3.67 -0.05 25.34
C GLU A 115 -2.85 0.99 24.56
N TYR A 116 -2.30 2.00 25.26
CA TYR A 116 -1.44 3.01 24.64
C TYR A 116 -0.17 2.39 24.07
N ILE A 117 0.50 1.51 24.84
CA ILE A 117 1.71 0.83 24.39
C ILE A 117 1.42 -0.03 23.15
N THR A 118 0.32 -0.78 23.17
CA THR A 118 -0.11 -1.62 22.04
C THR A 118 -0.34 -0.77 20.80
N MET A 119 -1.11 0.31 20.92
CA MET A 119 -1.38 1.23 19.82
C MET A 119 -0.12 1.89 19.28
N LYS A 120 0.78 2.34 20.16
CA LYS A 120 2.06 2.97 19.79
C LYS A 120 2.96 2.01 19.02
N GLU A 121 3.09 0.77 19.47
CA GLU A 121 3.90 -0.25 18.79
C GLU A 121 3.31 -0.72 17.46
N MET A 122 1.98 -0.62 17.30
CA MET A 122 1.30 -0.99 16.07
C MET A 122 1.04 0.19 15.14
N LEU A 123 1.33 1.43 15.53
CA LEU A 123 0.91 2.62 14.81
C LEU A 123 1.30 2.58 13.33
N ALA A 124 2.57 2.26 13.03
CA ALA A 124 3.04 2.18 11.65
C ALA A 124 2.28 1.11 10.84
N ASP A 125 2.10 -0.08 11.41
CA ASP A 125 1.37 -1.17 10.76
C ASP A 125 -0.10 -0.82 10.55
N LEU A 126 -0.77 -0.19 11.53
CA LEU A 126 -2.17 0.23 11.41
C LEU A 126 -2.36 1.27 10.30
N VAL A 127 -1.46 2.25 10.25
CA VAL A 127 -1.47 3.29 9.22
C VAL A 127 -1.28 2.66 7.85
N ASP A 128 -0.32 1.75 7.68
CA ASP A 128 -0.07 1.05 6.42
C ASP A 128 -1.29 0.23 5.99
N LEU A 129 -1.86 -0.58 6.90
CA LEU A 129 -3.02 -1.43 6.61
C LEU A 129 -4.29 -0.62 6.26
N LEU A 130 -4.50 0.53 6.91
CA LEU A 130 -5.62 1.41 6.60
C LEU A 130 -5.39 2.17 5.28
N ALA A 131 -4.15 2.59 5.01
CA ALA A 131 -3.80 3.29 3.77
C ALA A 131 -4.06 2.43 2.53
N GLY A 132 -3.81 1.12 2.60
CA GLY A 132 -4.15 0.18 1.53
C GLY A 132 -5.65 -0.11 1.38
N ASN A 133 -6.48 0.34 2.33
CA ASN A 133 -7.94 0.27 2.28
C ASN A 133 -8.55 1.67 2.10
N ALA A 134 -8.02 2.46 1.15
CA ALA A 134 -8.40 3.87 0.98
C ALA A 134 -9.93 4.17 0.98
N PRO A 135 -10.81 3.36 0.35
CA PRO A 135 -12.25 3.60 0.36
C PRO A 135 -12.89 3.61 1.76
N VAL A 136 -12.31 2.90 2.75
CA VAL A 136 -12.89 2.81 4.10
C VAL A 136 -12.43 3.92 5.02
N ILE A 137 -11.40 4.70 4.63
CA ILE A 137 -10.83 5.78 5.44
C ILE A 137 -11.88 6.83 5.78
N SER A 138 -12.68 7.26 4.79
CA SER A 138 -13.75 8.25 5.00
C SER A 138 -14.82 7.72 5.97
N GLN A 139 -15.23 6.46 5.81
CA GLN A 139 -16.21 5.81 6.68
C GLN A 139 -15.70 5.71 8.13
N LEU A 140 -14.43 5.32 8.30
CA LEU A 140 -13.80 5.23 9.62
C LEU A 140 -13.66 6.61 10.27
N ASN A 141 -13.23 7.61 9.52
CA ASN A 141 -13.11 9.00 9.99
C ASN A 141 -14.45 9.52 10.54
N ASN A 142 -15.55 9.26 9.82
CA ASN A 142 -16.90 9.64 10.25
C ASN A 142 -17.34 8.91 11.53
N HIS A 143 -17.07 7.60 11.63
CA HIS A 143 -17.39 6.84 12.85
C HIS A 143 -16.59 7.30 14.06
N LEU A 144 -15.28 7.50 13.91
CA LEU A 144 -14.43 7.97 15.01
C LEU A 144 -14.80 9.37 15.48
N PHE A 145 -15.18 10.26 14.56
CA PHE A 145 -15.68 11.59 14.92
C PHE A 145 -17.00 11.51 15.68
N SER A 146 -17.94 10.67 15.22
CA SER A 146 -19.25 10.50 15.87
C SER A 146 -19.17 9.90 17.27
N CYS A 147 -18.10 9.17 17.57
CA CYS A 147 -17.83 8.59 18.89
C CYS A 147 -16.97 9.50 19.79
N ASP A 148 -16.66 10.73 19.36
CA ASP A 148 -15.76 11.67 20.04
C ASP A 148 -14.31 11.16 20.24
N LEU A 149 -13.85 10.23 19.39
CA LEU A 149 -12.47 9.70 19.43
C LEU A 149 -11.45 10.60 18.70
N ILE A 150 -11.92 11.47 17.82
CA ILE A 150 -11.09 12.43 17.10
C ILE A 150 -11.70 13.84 17.14
N PRO A 151 -10.89 14.91 17.23
CA PRO A 151 -11.40 16.28 17.17
C PRO A 151 -11.95 16.65 15.80
N LYS A 152 -12.89 17.62 15.77
CA LYS A 152 -13.44 18.19 14.52
C LYS A 152 -12.38 18.67 13.54
N ALA A 153 -11.27 19.24 14.04
CA ALA A 153 -10.16 19.67 13.19
C ALA A 153 -9.53 18.51 12.41
N VAL A 154 -9.37 17.34 13.05
CA VAL A 154 -8.84 16.12 12.40
C VAL A 154 -9.87 15.60 11.40
N HIS A 155 -11.15 15.51 11.79
CA HIS A 155 -12.23 15.06 10.91
C HIS A 155 -12.29 15.86 9.59
N VAL A 156 -12.23 17.18 9.68
CA VAL A 156 -12.21 18.08 8.52
C VAL A 156 -10.91 17.92 7.72
N THR A 157 -9.76 17.86 8.37
CA THR A 157 -8.45 17.73 7.69
C THR A 157 -8.35 16.43 6.92
N VAL A 158 -8.88 15.32 7.44
CA VAL A 158 -8.86 14.02 6.74
C VAL A 158 -9.71 14.04 5.47
N GLY A 159 -10.70 14.94 5.38
CA GLY A 159 -11.52 15.18 4.19
C GLY A 159 -11.01 16.30 3.28
N THR A 160 -9.81 16.84 3.50
CA THR A 160 -9.23 17.84 2.58
C THR A 160 -8.64 17.18 1.34
N THR A 161 -8.91 17.77 0.19
CA THR A 161 -8.39 17.38 -1.13
C THR A 161 -6.85 17.35 -1.14
N GLY A 162 -6.27 16.33 -1.78
CA GLY A 162 -4.83 16.22 -2.01
C GLY A 162 -4.01 15.43 -0.98
N LEU A 163 -4.56 15.08 0.19
CA LEU A 163 -3.87 14.19 1.13
C LEU A 163 -3.78 12.75 0.61
N THR A 164 -2.69 12.04 0.94
CA THR A 164 -2.54 10.62 0.61
C THR A 164 -3.36 9.72 1.55
N PRO A 165 -3.76 8.49 1.14
CA PRO A 165 -4.35 7.52 2.07
C PRO A 165 -3.51 7.35 3.33
N TYR A 166 -2.19 7.32 3.17
CA TYR A 166 -1.23 7.27 4.26
C TYR A 166 -1.35 8.47 5.19
N ASP A 167 -1.33 9.70 4.65
CA ASP A 167 -1.45 10.92 5.47
C ASP A 167 -2.77 10.98 6.24
N ARG A 168 -3.86 10.57 5.57
CA ARG A 168 -5.20 10.50 6.16
C ARG A 168 -5.23 9.48 7.31
N ALA A 169 -4.75 8.26 7.06
CA ALA A 169 -4.66 7.20 8.05
C ALA A 169 -3.75 7.59 9.24
N ASN A 170 -2.60 8.19 8.97
CA ASN A 170 -1.65 8.64 9.98
C ASN A 170 -2.25 9.71 10.90
N LYS A 171 -2.98 10.69 10.32
CA LYS A 171 -3.69 11.71 11.11
C LYS A 171 -4.75 11.09 12.02
N ILE A 172 -5.54 10.15 11.51
CA ILE A 172 -6.57 9.45 12.29
C ILE A 172 -5.92 8.74 13.48
N PHE A 173 -4.96 7.85 13.23
CA PHE A 173 -4.41 7.01 14.29
C PHE A 173 -3.51 7.78 15.27
N SER A 174 -2.80 8.81 14.81
CA SER A 174 -2.05 9.70 15.71
C SER A 174 -2.99 10.47 16.64
N SER A 175 -4.16 10.90 16.16
CA SER A 175 -5.17 11.56 17.00
C SER A 175 -5.77 10.60 18.03
N VAL A 176 -6.05 9.36 17.64
CA VAL A 176 -6.56 8.33 18.56
C VAL A 176 -5.50 7.98 19.61
N LEU A 177 -4.22 7.88 19.23
CA LEU A 177 -3.11 7.63 20.15
C LEU A 177 -2.96 8.76 21.18
N ALA A 178 -3.06 10.02 20.75
CA ALA A 178 -3.04 11.17 21.66
C ALA A 178 -4.23 11.15 22.64
N THR A 179 -5.41 10.70 22.17
CA THR A 179 -6.59 10.53 23.02
C THR A 179 -6.35 9.43 24.06
N LEU A 180 -5.77 8.29 23.67
CA LEU A 180 -5.39 7.21 24.60
C LEU A 180 -4.40 7.66 25.67
N GLU A 181 -3.47 8.56 25.34
CA GLU A 181 -2.46 9.07 26.26
C GLU A 181 -3.06 9.91 27.40
N CYS A 182 -4.09 10.69 27.08
CA CYS A 182 -4.66 11.68 28.00
C CYS A 182 -5.99 11.23 28.64
N HIS A 183 -6.62 10.16 28.16
CA HIS A 183 -7.94 9.75 28.64
C HIS A 183 -7.89 9.04 29.99
N PRO A 184 -8.78 9.36 30.95
CA PRO A 184 -8.81 8.75 32.28
C PRO A 184 -9.14 7.24 32.27
N ASN A 185 -9.72 6.75 31.17
CA ASN A 185 -10.00 5.33 30.94
C ASN A 185 -9.52 4.91 29.54
N PRO A 186 -8.25 4.53 29.35
CA PRO A 186 -7.73 4.14 28.04
C PRO A 186 -8.44 2.92 27.44
N ASN A 187 -8.91 1.99 28.27
CA ASN A 187 -9.63 0.80 27.81
C ASN A 187 -10.96 1.17 27.10
N SER A 188 -11.72 2.14 27.60
CA SER A 188 -12.98 2.55 26.92
C SER A 188 -12.73 3.17 25.54
N VAL A 189 -11.64 3.94 25.40
CA VAL A 189 -11.23 4.51 24.11
C VAL A 189 -10.78 3.40 23.16
N PHE A 190 -9.99 2.44 23.65
CA PHE A 190 -9.56 1.28 22.87
C PHE A 190 -10.74 0.43 22.41
N SER A 191 -11.68 0.09 23.28
CA SER A 191 -12.91 -0.64 22.92
C SER A 191 -13.74 0.10 21.86
N SER A 192 -13.86 1.42 21.97
CA SER A 192 -14.57 2.24 20.98
C SER A 192 -13.88 2.27 19.63
N LEU A 193 -12.54 2.28 19.62
CA LEU A 193 -11.72 2.11 18.41
C LEU A 193 -11.98 0.73 17.79
N ILE A 194 -11.95 -0.35 18.58
CA ILE A 194 -12.21 -1.71 18.10
C ILE A 194 -13.60 -1.81 17.45
N MET A 195 -14.64 -1.29 18.10
CA MET A 195 -15.99 -1.27 17.53
C MET A 195 -16.05 -0.48 16.22
N SER A 196 -15.36 0.65 16.13
CA SER A 196 -15.32 1.48 14.92
C SER A 196 -14.63 0.75 13.77
N LEU A 197 -13.52 0.06 14.04
CA LEU A 197 -12.80 -0.77 13.06
C LEU A 197 -13.63 -1.97 12.60
N GLN A 198 -14.32 -2.66 13.51
CA GLN A 198 -15.22 -3.77 13.18
C GLN A 198 -16.37 -3.31 12.28
N LYS A 199 -16.94 -2.13 12.56
CA LYS A 199 -18.07 -1.57 11.81
C LYS A 199 -17.71 -1.26 10.36
N VAL A 200 -16.48 -0.84 10.09
CA VAL A 200 -15.98 -0.62 8.72
C VAL A 200 -15.39 -1.88 8.09
N GLY A 201 -15.47 -3.04 8.75
CA GLY A 201 -15.04 -4.32 8.20
C GLY A 201 -13.56 -4.66 8.38
N LEU A 202 -12.77 -3.87 9.10
CA LEU A 202 -11.33 -4.09 9.35
C LEU A 202 -11.08 -5.17 10.42
N LYS A 203 -11.64 -6.37 10.22
CA LYS A 203 -11.63 -7.47 11.19
C LYS A 203 -10.23 -7.99 11.51
N ASN A 204 -9.38 -8.17 10.50
CA ASN A 204 -8.01 -8.65 10.70
C ASN A 204 -7.17 -7.64 11.52
N MET A 205 -7.32 -6.34 11.23
CA MET A 205 -6.68 -5.27 12.04
C MET A 205 -7.10 -5.35 13.51
N VAL A 206 -8.39 -5.59 13.76
CA VAL A 206 -8.94 -5.81 15.12
C VAL A 206 -8.32 -7.05 15.76
N SER A 207 -8.27 -8.17 15.05
CA SER A 207 -7.65 -9.41 15.57
C SER A 207 -6.20 -9.20 15.98
N LYS A 208 -5.40 -8.53 15.14
CA LYS A 208 -3.98 -8.22 15.43
C LYS A 208 -3.84 -7.31 16.65
N LEU A 209 -4.69 -6.30 16.77
CA LEU A 209 -4.73 -5.39 17.93
C LEU A 209 -5.03 -6.14 19.23
N MET A 210 -6.03 -7.00 19.19
CA MET A 210 -6.49 -7.77 20.35
C MET A 210 -5.46 -8.83 20.77
N GLU A 211 -4.84 -9.52 19.82
CA GLU A 211 -3.77 -10.48 20.11
C GLU A 211 -2.58 -9.80 20.79
N LYS A 212 -2.14 -8.65 20.27
CA LYS A 212 -1.00 -7.90 20.83
C LYS A 212 -1.31 -7.30 22.20
N LEU A 213 -2.55 -6.88 22.44
CA LEU A 213 -3.01 -6.45 23.77
C LEU A 213 -3.03 -7.60 24.78
N LYS A 214 -3.49 -8.80 24.38
CA LYS A 214 -3.49 -10.01 25.24
C LYS A 214 -2.09 -10.40 25.70
N MET A 215 -1.10 -10.31 24.81
CA MET A 215 0.30 -10.58 25.16
C MET A 215 0.87 -9.62 26.22
N LYS A 216 0.25 -8.45 26.41
CA LYS A 216 0.69 -7.39 27.34
C LYS A 216 -0.13 -7.30 28.63
N SER A 217 -0.91 -8.34 28.95
CA SER A 217 -1.77 -8.39 30.15
C SER A 217 -2.86 -7.29 30.19
N GLY A 218 -3.28 -6.75 29.04
CA GLY A 218 -4.40 -5.81 28.95
C GLY A 218 -5.75 -6.50 29.18
N HIS A 219 -6.73 -5.77 29.73
CA HIS A 219 -8.07 -6.30 29.96
C HIS A 219 -8.91 -6.20 28.68
N VAL A 220 -9.03 -7.30 27.95
CA VAL A 220 -9.97 -7.41 26.83
C VAL A 220 -11.39 -7.50 27.36
N ASP A 221 -12.28 -6.60 26.94
CA ASP A 221 -13.72 -6.73 27.25
C ASP A 221 -14.26 -8.02 26.61
N PRO A 222 -14.79 -8.98 27.41
CA PRO A 222 -15.29 -10.26 26.89
C PRO A 222 -16.46 -10.10 25.91
N ASN A 223 -17.15 -8.95 25.88
CA ASN A 223 -18.17 -8.66 24.88
C ASN A 223 -17.59 -8.37 23.49
N LEU A 224 -16.31 -8.05 23.37
CA LEU A 224 -15.61 -7.85 22.09
C LEU A 224 -15.11 -9.15 21.47
N GLU A 225 -15.12 -10.28 22.20
CA GLU A 225 -14.65 -11.59 21.72
C GLU A 225 -15.73 -12.43 21.02
N GLN A 226 -17.01 -12.04 21.09
CA GLN A 226 -18.10 -12.83 20.52
C GLN A 226 -18.29 -12.54 19.02
N GLN A 227 -17.69 -13.35 18.14
CA GLN A 227 -18.36 -14.08 17.02
C GLN A 227 -17.40 -14.79 16.02
N PRO A 228 -17.92 -15.78 15.27
CA PRO A 228 -17.76 -17.22 15.51
C PRO A 228 -16.42 -17.78 14.99
N SER A 229 -15.98 -18.86 15.64
CA SER A 229 -14.88 -19.70 15.19
C SER A 229 -15.10 -20.16 13.75
N VAL A 230 -14.18 -19.85 12.84
CA VAL A 230 -14.09 -20.49 11.52
C VAL A 230 -13.73 -21.96 11.76
N SER A 231 -14.74 -22.83 11.77
CA SER A 231 -14.53 -24.26 11.60
C SER A 231 -14.07 -24.50 10.16
N LYS A 232 -12.78 -24.78 9.97
CA LYS A 232 -12.28 -25.46 8.78
C LYS A 232 -12.81 -26.89 8.81
N GLY A 233 -13.99 -27.10 8.22
CA GLY A 233 -14.53 -28.41 7.88
C GLY A 233 -14.56 -28.56 6.35
N PRO A 234 -14.25 -29.75 5.80
CA PRO A 234 -14.16 -29.94 4.35
C PRO A 234 -15.55 -29.83 3.71
N LEU A 235 -15.66 -28.98 2.68
CA LEU A 235 -16.82 -28.92 1.79
C LEU A 235 -16.84 -30.22 0.96
N GLN A 236 -17.84 -31.07 1.18
CA GLN A 236 -18.19 -32.12 0.24
C GLN A 236 -19.07 -31.56 -0.90
N PRO A 237 -18.93 -32.07 -2.14
CA PRO A 237 -19.67 -31.58 -3.28
C PRO A 237 -21.09 -32.19 -3.32
N VAL A 238 -22.08 -31.41 -3.74
CA VAL A 238 -23.39 -31.94 -4.13
C VAL A 238 -23.71 -31.46 -5.54
N ASP A 239 -23.86 -32.42 -6.45
CA ASP A 239 -24.21 -32.28 -7.86
C ASP A 239 -25.69 -31.86 -8.07
N VAL A 240 -25.86 -30.90 -8.98
CA VAL A 240 -26.82 -30.78 -10.11
C VAL A 240 -28.31 -31.16 -9.91
N THR A 241 -29.21 -30.19 -10.18
CA THR A 241 -30.19 -30.25 -11.31
C THR A 241 -31.05 -28.98 -11.43
N ALA A 242 -31.40 -28.66 -12.68
CA ALA A 242 -32.10 -27.47 -13.16
C ALA A 242 -33.58 -27.35 -12.76
N GLN A 243 -34.12 -26.12 -12.71
CA GLN A 243 -35.21 -25.65 -13.60
C GLN A 243 -35.68 -24.21 -13.27
N SER A 244 -36.15 -23.57 -14.33
CA SER A 244 -36.78 -22.24 -14.45
C SER A 244 -37.80 -21.88 -13.37
N HIS A 245 -37.85 -20.59 -12.97
CA HIS A 245 -39.01 -19.69 -13.07
C HIS A 245 -38.68 -18.31 -12.46
N THR A 246 -38.95 -17.24 -13.20
CA THR A 246 -39.06 -15.86 -12.68
C THR A 246 -40.30 -15.71 -11.80
N PRO A 247 -40.22 -14.93 -10.71
CA PRO A 247 -41.01 -13.68 -10.71
C PRO A 247 -40.35 -12.47 -9.99
N GLN A 248 -40.59 -11.31 -10.61
CA GLN A 248 -40.66 -9.91 -10.16
C GLN A 248 -40.40 -9.56 -8.66
N PRO A 249 -39.65 -8.49 -8.33
CA PRO A 249 -39.33 -8.15 -6.95
C PRO A 249 -40.44 -7.31 -6.28
N THR A 250 -40.95 -7.83 -5.17
CA THR A 250 -41.72 -7.06 -4.19
C THR A 250 -40.75 -6.27 -3.32
N ILE A 251 -40.94 -4.96 -3.28
CA ILE A 251 -40.21 -4.03 -2.40
C ILE A 251 -40.57 -4.34 -0.94
N THR A 252 -39.61 -4.83 -0.17
CA THR A 252 -39.58 -4.71 1.28
C THR A 252 -38.18 -4.31 1.68
N GLY A 253 -38.06 -3.15 2.34
CA GLY A 253 -36.82 -2.57 2.78
C GLY A 253 -36.03 -3.54 3.65
N SER A 254 -34.88 -3.95 3.15
CA SER A 254 -33.85 -4.65 3.89
C SER A 254 -32.60 -3.81 3.80
N GLN A 255 -32.01 -3.52 4.96
CA GLN A 255 -30.78 -2.78 5.10
C GLN A 255 -29.71 -3.38 4.18
N SER A 256 -29.30 -2.62 3.18
CA SER A 256 -28.19 -2.98 2.29
C SER A 256 -26.91 -2.85 3.10
N SER A 257 -26.48 -3.95 3.70
CA SER A 257 -25.09 -4.16 4.10
C SER A 257 -24.42 -5.02 3.03
N THR A 258 -24.18 -4.43 1.85
CA THR A 258 -23.10 -4.90 0.98
C THR A 258 -21.79 -4.40 1.60
N PRO A 259 -20.86 -5.28 2.00
CA PRO A 259 -19.63 -4.84 2.64
C PRO A 259 -18.80 -4.03 1.63
N THR A 260 -18.40 -2.82 2.04
CA THR A 260 -17.24 -2.13 1.48
C THR A 260 -16.12 -3.16 1.37
N THR A 261 -15.54 -3.34 0.18
CA THR A 261 -14.57 -4.41 -0.10
C THR A 261 -13.27 -4.18 0.66
N VAL A 262 -13.27 -4.46 1.96
CA VAL A 262 -12.09 -4.40 2.82
C VAL A 262 -11.19 -5.55 2.41
N ILE A 263 -9.96 -5.22 2.05
CA ILE A 263 -8.93 -6.18 1.70
C ILE A 263 -8.16 -6.52 2.97
N GLU A 264 -8.01 -7.82 3.24
CA GLU A 264 -7.16 -8.31 4.31
C GLU A 264 -5.70 -8.20 3.91
N LEU A 265 -5.07 -7.09 4.28
CA LEU A 265 -3.69 -6.80 3.92
C LEU A 265 -2.69 -7.47 4.88
N SER A 266 -1.60 -7.97 4.30
CA SER A 266 -0.45 -8.52 4.99
C SER A 266 0.48 -7.40 5.47
N SER A 267 1.07 -7.56 6.65
CA SER A 267 2.13 -6.65 7.12
C SER A 267 3.42 -6.82 6.30
N LYS A 268 4.33 -5.86 6.39
CA LYS A 268 5.65 -5.94 5.73
C LYS A 268 6.40 -7.24 6.04
N SER A 269 6.37 -7.70 7.29
CA SER A 269 7.07 -8.92 7.71
C SER A 269 6.38 -10.19 7.20
N GLU A 270 5.04 -10.19 7.16
CA GLU A 270 4.23 -11.27 6.58
C GLU A 270 4.50 -11.39 5.07
N VAL A 271 4.52 -10.28 4.33
CA VAL A 271 4.87 -10.25 2.91
C VAL A 271 6.25 -10.86 2.67
N ALA A 272 7.25 -10.47 3.48
CA ALA A 272 8.61 -11.02 3.35
C ALA A 272 8.69 -12.52 3.66
N ALA A 273 7.94 -13.01 4.65
CA ALA A 273 7.87 -14.43 4.97
C ALA A 273 7.16 -15.23 3.86
N ASN A 274 6.06 -14.69 3.33
CA ASN A 274 5.29 -15.30 2.25
C ASN A 274 6.11 -15.42 0.97
N ILE A 275 6.87 -14.38 0.57
CA ILE A 275 7.76 -14.45 -0.61
C ILE A 275 8.77 -15.60 -0.47
N LYS A 276 9.42 -15.74 0.69
CA LYS A 276 10.37 -16.84 0.95
C LYS A 276 9.69 -18.21 0.87
N SER A 277 8.49 -18.33 1.45
CA SER A 277 7.68 -19.55 1.42
C SER A 277 7.28 -19.94 -0.01
N LEU A 278 6.74 -18.99 -0.78
CA LEU A 278 6.35 -19.18 -2.17
C LEU A 278 7.53 -19.57 -3.04
N HIS A 279 8.69 -18.93 -2.86
CA HIS A 279 9.91 -19.28 -3.60
C HIS A 279 10.35 -20.73 -3.33
N SER A 280 10.40 -21.15 -2.05
CA SER A 280 10.78 -22.51 -1.66
C SER A 280 9.80 -23.57 -2.17
N ARG A 281 8.50 -23.30 -2.07
CA ARG A 281 7.44 -24.17 -2.61
C ARG A 281 7.55 -24.30 -4.12
N PHE A 282 7.80 -23.20 -4.83
CA PHE A 282 7.97 -23.22 -6.29
C PHE A 282 9.18 -24.03 -6.73
N ALA A 283 10.33 -23.84 -6.07
CA ALA A 283 11.53 -24.63 -6.36
C ALA A 283 11.24 -26.14 -6.21
N SER A 284 10.53 -26.51 -5.14
CA SER A 284 10.12 -27.90 -4.91
C SER A 284 9.17 -28.43 -5.99
N LEU A 285 8.18 -27.63 -6.38
CA LEU A 285 7.21 -27.95 -7.43
C LEU A 285 7.90 -28.14 -8.79
N ASN A 286 8.79 -27.23 -9.17
CA ASN A 286 9.56 -27.30 -10.41
C ASN A 286 10.41 -28.57 -10.49
N VAL A 287 11.11 -28.94 -9.42
CA VAL A 287 11.86 -30.21 -9.33
C VAL A 287 10.92 -31.41 -9.49
N LYS A 288 9.75 -31.38 -8.85
CA LYS A 288 8.77 -32.46 -8.95
C LYS A 288 8.22 -32.62 -10.37
N MET A 289 7.88 -31.52 -11.04
CA MET A 289 7.43 -31.52 -12.43
C MET A 289 8.48 -32.10 -13.37
N ARG A 290 9.74 -31.64 -13.27
CA ARG A 290 10.87 -32.18 -14.04
C ARG A 290 11.01 -33.68 -13.84
N ASN A 291 10.99 -34.13 -12.58
CA ASN A 291 11.08 -35.56 -12.25
C ASN A 291 9.91 -36.39 -12.81
N GLN A 292 8.70 -35.85 -12.85
CA GLN A 292 7.56 -36.55 -13.45
C GLN A 292 7.69 -36.63 -14.97
N ILE A 293 8.12 -35.57 -15.64
CA ILE A 293 8.36 -35.57 -17.08
C ILE A 293 9.46 -36.58 -17.45
N VAL A 294 10.55 -36.61 -16.68
CA VAL A 294 11.60 -37.63 -16.86
C VAL A 294 11.02 -39.04 -16.78
N LYS A 295 10.13 -39.31 -15.81
CA LYS A 295 9.51 -40.64 -15.65
C LYS A 295 8.62 -41.02 -16.84
N ILE A 296 7.75 -40.14 -17.31
CA ILE A 296 6.84 -40.47 -18.43
C ILE A 296 7.61 -40.65 -19.74
N VAL A 297 8.69 -39.87 -19.95
CA VAL A 297 9.56 -40.01 -21.13
C VAL A 297 10.36 -41.32 -21.07
N GLN A 298 10.93 -41.67 -19.91
CA GLN A 298 11.70 -42.91 -19.75
C GLN A 298 10.84 -44.17 -19.92
N LYS A 299 9.56 -44.11 -19.58
CA LYS A 299 8.62 -45.20 -19.80
C LYS A 299 8.13 -45.31 -21.26
N GLY A 300 8.43 -44.31 -22.09
CA GLY A 300 7.93 -44.23 -23.47
C GLY A 300 6.45 -43.89 -23.57
N GLU A 301 5.86 -43.30 -22.51
CA GLU A 301 4.45 -42.87 -22.52
C GLU A 301 4.26 -41.61 -23.40
N VAL A 302 5.29 -40.74 -23.46
CA VAL A 302 5.31 -39.50 -24.25
C VAL A 302 6.72 -39.24 -24.77
N GLU A 303 6.87 -38.73 -25.99
CA GLU A 303 8.16 -38.25 -26.50
C GLU A 303 8.43 -36.81 -26.06
N LEU A 304 9.68 -36.50 -25.69
CA LEU A 304 10.04 -35.15 -25.23
C LEU A 304 9.80 -34.06 -26.29
N ILE A 305 9.88 -34.42 -27.58
CA ILE A 305 9.56 -33.51 -28.68
C ILE A 305 8.10 -33.07 -28.67
N ASP A 306 7.16 -33.92 -28.25
CA ASP A 306 5.74 -33.57 -28.21
C ASP A 306 5.44 -32.58 -27.08
N ILE A 307 6.14 -32.74 -25.95
CA ILE A 307 6.10 -31.76 -24.84
C ILE A 307 6.66 -30.42 -25.32
N ALA A 308 7.80 -30.42 -26.03
CA ALA A 308 8.39 -29.20 -26.59
C ALA A 308 7.47 -28.53 -27.62
N ARG A 309 6.81 -29.32 -28.49
CA ARG A 309 5.81 -28.83 -29.45
C ARG A 309 4.61 -28.20 -28.76
N SER A 310 4.10 -28.84 -27.70
CA SER A 310 2.97 -28.32 -26.91
C SER A 310 3.33 -26.98 -26.25
N ALA A 311 4.52 -26.89 -25.63
CA ALA A 311 5.01 -25.65 -25.03
C ALA A 311 5.19 -24.53 -26.08
N ALA A 312 5.81 -24.85 -27.22
CA ALA A 312 6.03 -23.88 -28.29
C ALA A 312 4.71 -23.37 -28.89
N ALA A 313 3.74 -24.28 -29.09
CA ALA A 313 2.41 -23.93 -29.59
C ALA A 313 1.68 -22.99 -28.61
N TYR A 314 1.73 -23.29 -27.30
CA TYR A 314 1.16 -22.42 -26.27
C TYR A 314 1.80 -21.03 -26.28
N LEU A 315 3.12 -20.96 -26.37
CA LEU A 315 3.89 -19.72 -26.37
C LEU A 315 3.86 -18.97 -27.71
N SER A 316 3.25 -19.55 -28.76
CA SER A 316 3.28 -19.01 -30.13
C SER A 316 4.71 -18.75 -30.65
N ILE A 317 5.64 -19.65 -30.35
CA ILE A 317 7.03 -19.60 -30.82
C ILE A 317 7.35 -20.82 -31.69
N GLU A 318 8.44 -20.74 -32.45
CA GLU A 318 8.92 -21.90 -33.20
C GLU A 318 9.55 -22.94 -32.25
N VAL A 319 9.27 -24.22 -32.46
CA VAL A 319 9.88 -25.31 -31.66
C VAL A 319 11.41 -25.30 -31.76
N SER A 320 11.95 -24.81 -32.88
CA SER A 320 13.38 -24.62 -33.12
C SER A 320 14.06 -23.68 -32.12
N SER A 321 13.31 -22.79 -31.46
CA SER A 321 13.85 -21.89 -30.44
C SER A 321 14.01 -22.55 -29.06
N LEU A 322 13.44 -23.75 -28.86
CA LEU A 322 13.57 -24.50 -27.62
C LEU A 322 14.67 -25.57 -27.76
N LYS A 323 15.56 -25.65 -26.76
CA LYS A 323 16.46 -26.80 -26.63
C LYS A 323 15.73 -27.89 -25.87
N TYR A 324 15.77 -29.13 -26.35
CA TYR A 324 15.06 -30.25 -25.72
C TYR A 324 15.86 -31.56 -25.83
N GLY A 325 17.20 -31.50 -25.76
CA GLY A 325 18.04 -32.70 -25.76
C GLY A 325 17.80 -33.58 -24.53
N ASN A 326 17.38 -32.97 -23.43
CA ASN A 326 16.85 -33.63 -22.24
C ASN A 326 15.81 -32.72 -21.55
N VAL A 327 15.15 -33.23 -20.51
CA VAL A 327 14.11 -32.49 -19.77
C VAL A 327 14.65 -31.22 -19.15
N ASP A 328 15.89 -31.23 -18.65
CA ASP A 328 16.47 -30.05 -18.01
C ASP A 328 16.76 -28.94 -19.02
N GLU A 329 17.30 -29.28 -20.19
CA GLU A 329 17.48 -28.33 -21.30
C GLU A 329 16.17 -27.70 -21.77
N LEU A 330 15.08 -28.48 -21.81
CA LEU A 330 13.76 -27.98 -22.14
C LEU A 330 13.28 -26.96 -21.11
N PHE A 331 13.30 -27.31 -19.83
CA PHE A 331 12.86 -26.36 -18.79
C PHE A 331 13.77 -25.14 -18.69
N ASP A 332 15.07 -25.28 -18.94
CA ASP A 332 15.99 -24.13 -18.96
C ASP A 332 15.69 -23.19 -20.14
N SER A 333 15.25 -23.75 -21.28
CA SER A 333 14.74 -22.97 -22.43
C SER A 333 13.40 -22.31 -22.14
N LEU A 334 12.55 -22.92 -21.30
CA LEU A 334 11.25 -22.38 -20.90
C LEU A 334 11.34 -21.38 -19.75
N LYS A 335 12.44 -21.33 -19.01
CA LYS A 335 12.67 -20.45 -17.86
C LYS A 335 12.33 -18.96 -18.10
N PRO A 336 12.54 -18.37 -19.28
CA PRO A 336 12.12 -16.98 -19.54
C PRO A 336 10.60 -16.75 -19.57
N HIS A 337 9.81 -17.82 -19.62
CA HIS A 337 8.36 -17.79 -19.84
C HIS A 337 7.53 -18.14 -18.60
N TYR A 338 8.17 -18.34 -17.45
CA TYR A 338 7.49 -18.55 -16.17
C TYR A 338 8.38 -18.12 -15.00
N ASP A 339 7.77 -17.76 -13.89
CA ASP A 339 8.47 -17.58 -12.61
C ASP A 339 7.59 -18.05 -11.44
N PHE A 340 8.04 -17.82 -10.21
CA PHE A 340 7.29 -18.25 -9.04
C PHE A 340 6.03 -17.40 -8.78
N PHE A 341 5.89 -16.22 -9.41
CA PHE A 341 4.67 -15.42 -9.37
C PHE A 341 3.73 -15.71 -10.56
N ASN A 342 4.25 -16.30 -11.63
CA ASN A 342 3.54 -16.52 -12.89
C ASN A 342 3.83 -17.94 -13.39
N CYS A 343 2.99 -18.88 -12.97
CA CYS A 343 3.10 -20.31 -13.29
C CYS A 343 1.80 -20.92 -13.85
N ASP A 344 0.76 -20.10 -14.01
CA ASP A 344 -0.53 -20.40 -14.63
C ASP A 344 -0.48 -20.45 -16.17
N GLY A 345 0.65 -20.07 -16.77
CA GLY A 345 0.89 -20.16 -18.21
C GLY A 345 1.40 -21.53 -18.68
N VAL A 346 2.60 -21.54 -19.29
CA VAL A 346 3.16 -22.74 -19.94
C VAL A 346 3.30 -23.93 -18.97
N LEU A 347 3.60 -23.69 -17.69
CA LEU A 347 3.70 -24.75 -16.70
C LEU A 347 2.34 -25.40 -16.43
N LYS A 348 1.27 -24.61 -16.32
CA LYS A 348 -0.09 -25.12 -16.15
C LYS A 348 -0.56 -25.89 -17.37
N GLN A 349 -0.33 -25.37 -18.58
CA GLN A 349 -0.66 -26.08 -19.81
C GLN A 349 0.02 -27.46 -19.89
N LEU A 350 1.33 -27.51 -19.60
CA LEU A 350 2.07 -28.77 -19.58
C LEU A 350 1.58 -29.71 -18.48
N THR A 351 1.22 -29.17 -17.32
CA THR A 351 0.73 -29.95 -16.18
C THR A 351 -0.65 -30.55 -16.47
N ASP A 352 -1.57 -29.73 -16.99
CA ASP A 352 -2.92 -30.14 -17.37
C ASP A 352 -2.90 -31.21 -18.48
N THR A 353 -1.93 -31.11 -19.41
CA THR A 353 -1.81 -32.05 -20.54
C THR A 353 -1.11 -33.35 -20.16
N TYR A 354 -0.04 -33.30 -19.35
CA TYR A 354 0.88 -34.45 -19.19
C TYR A 354 1.05 -34.91 -17.73
N LEU A 355 0.73 -34.10 -16.73
CA LEU A 355 1.12 -34.33 -15.32
C LEU A 355 -0.08 -34.31 -14.37
N SER A 356 -1.03 -35.23 -14.53
CA SER A 356 -2.23 -35.31 -13.68
C SER A 356 -1.91 -35.40 -12.18
N ASN A 357 -0.76 -35.98 -11.79
CA ASN A 357 -0.32 -36.08 -10.40
C ASN A 357 0.26 -34.78 -9.82
N ALA A 358 0.66 -33.82 -10.65
CA ALA A 358 1.17 -32.51 -10.24
C ALA A 358 0.11 -31.40 -10.35
N GLN A 359 -1.03 -31.68 -10.99
CA GLN A 359 -2.09 -30.70 -11.24
C GLN A 359 -2.66 -30.08 -9.97
N THR A 360 -3.02 -30.91 -8.98
CA THR A 360 -3.55 -30.42 -7.70
C THR A 360 -2.57 -29.51 -6.99
N GLU A 361 -1.28 -29.90 -6.94
CA GLU A 361 -0.26 -29.13 -6.24
C GLU A 361 0.10 -27.82 -6.95
N LEU A 362 0.11 -27.80 -8.29
CA LEU A 362 0.26 -26.56 -9.04
C LEU A 362 -0.94 -25.64 -8.83
N THR A 363 -2.16 -26.19 -8.80
CA THR A 363 -3.38 -25.41 -8.55
C THR A 363 -3.34 -24.79 -7.15
N GLU A 364 -3.05 -25.57 -6.11
CA GLU A 364 -2.88 -25.06 -4.75
C GLU A 364 -1.75 -24.01 -4.63
N TYR A 365 -0.71 -24.14 -5.44
CA TYR A 365 0.35 -23.15 -5.53
C TYR A 365 -0.13 -21.85 -6.17
N ILE A 366 -0.85 -21.93 -7.30
CA ILE A 366 -1.46 -20.78 -7.98
C ILE A 366 -2.44 -20.07 -7.04
N ASP A 367 -3.31 -20.80 -6.35
CA ASP A 367 -4.24 -20.23 -5.36
C ASP A 367 -3.48 -19.46 -4.26
N SER A 368 -2.34 -20.00 -3.80
CA SER A 368 -1.50 -19.32 -2.81
C SER A 368 -0.84 -18.04 -3.35
N VAL A 369 -0.53 -18.01 -4.64
CA VAL A 369 0.04 -16.83 -5.31
C VAL A 369 -1.04 -15.77 -5.51
N ASP A 370 -2.27 -16.18 -5.80
CA ASP A 370 -3.42 -15.29 -5.92
C ASP A 370 -3.80 -14.68 -4.56
N ASP A 371 -3.89 -15.49 -3.51
CA ASP A 371 -4.07 -15.02 -2.13
C ASP A 371 -2.98 -14.02 -1.72
N PHE A 372 -1.73 -14.30 -2.09
CA PHE A 372 -0.62 -13.37 -1.86
C PHE A 372 -0.78 -12.07 -2.66
N SER A 373 -1.19 -12.17 -3.92
CA SER A 373 -1.39 -11.04 -4.82
C SER A 373 -2.52 -10.12 -4.36
N GLU A 374 -3.53 -10.69 -3.69
CA GLU A 374 -4.65 -9.98 -3.07
C GLU A 374 -4.29 -9.24 -1.80
N SER A 375 -3.41 -9.82 -0.99
CA SER A 375 -3.13 -9.32 0.36
C SER A 375 -1.86 -8.47 0.45
N SER A 376 -1.02 -8.43 -0.59
CA SER A 376 0.31 -7.80 -0.53
C SER A 376 0.39 -6.47 -1.26
N GLN A 377 0.72 -5.41 -0.52
CA GLN A 377 0.93 -4.08 -1.08
C GLN A 377 2.26 -3.98 -1.87
N LEU A 378 2.24 -3.23 -2.98
CA LEU A 378 3.38 -3.08 -3.89
C LEU A 378 4.64 -2.54 -3.19
N LYS A 379 4.50 -1.60 -2.24
CA LYS A 379 5.63 -1.06 -1.46
C LYS A 379 6.37 -2.11 -0.64
N HIS A 380 5.65 -3.06 -0.06
CA HIS A 380 6.25 -4.11 0.77
C HIS A 380 6.97 -5.13 -0.11
N ILE A 381 6.34 -5.53 -1.22
CA ILE A 381 6.94 -6.43 -2.21
C ILE A 381 8.23 -5.84 -2.76
N ARG A 382 8.22 -4.58 -3.18
CA ARG A 382 9.40 -3.83 -3.65
C ARG A 382 10.55 -3.90 -2.64
N SER A 383 10.25 -3.68 -1.35
CA SER A 383 11.27 -3.71 -0.30
C SER A 383 11.94 -5.07 -0.10
N VAL A 384 11.27 -6.16 -0.52
CA VAL A 384 11.76 -7.53 -0.42
C VAL A 384 12.49 -7.95 -1.72
N ILE A 385 11.94 -7.58 -2.88
CA ILE A 385 12.42 -8.02 -4.21
C ILE A 385 13.64 -7.22 -4.71
N ASP A 386 13.87 -5.98 -4.24
CA ASP A 386 15.04 -5.16 -4.62
C ASP A 386 16.42 -5.85 -4.36
N LYS A 387 16.44 -7.03 -3.72
CA LYS A 387 17.65 -7.81 -3.44
C LYS A 387 17.97 -8.93 -4.44
N GLU A 388 17.03 -9.42 -5.24
CA GLU A 388 17.26 -10.61 -6.07
C GLU A 388 16.43 -10.62 -7.37
N ALA A 389 17.04 -10.23 -8.50
CA ALA A 389 16.97 -10.93 -9.80
C ALA A 389 17.74 -10.16 -10.87
N PRO A 390 18.77 -10.74 -11.50
CA PRO A 390 19.34 -10.18 -12.72
C PRO A 390 18.35 -10.31 -13.89
N PHE A 391 18.31 -9.28 -14.73
CA PHE A 391 17.59 -9.28 -16.00
C PHE A 391 18.01 -10.47 -16.85
N LEU A 392 17.05 -11.27 -17.31
CA LEU A 392 17.28 -12.18 -18.42
C LEU A 392 17.03 -11.40 -19.71
N ASP A 393 18.10 -10.93 -20.33
CA ASP A 393 18.05 -10.49 -21.73
C ASP A 393 17.68 -11.71 -22.57
N SER A 394 16.42 -11.76 -23.03
CA SER A 394 15.94 -12.80 -23.93
C SER A 394 15.79 -12.23 -25.34
N PRO A 395 16.26 -12.92 -26.40
CA PRO A 395 16.05 -12.48 -27.77
C PRO A 395 14.59 -12.60 -28.24
N THR A 396 13.73 -13.32 -27.50
CA THR A 396 12.33 -13.55 -27.88
C THR A 396 11.35 -12.61 -27.19
N THR A 397 11.74 -12.03 -26.05
CA THR A 397 10.88 -11.15 -25.25
C THR A 397 11.47 -9.75 -25.09
N LYS A 398 10.61 -8.74 -25.07
CA LYS A 398 10.99 -7.33 -24.89
C LYS A 398 10.43 -6.77 -23.58
N PRO A 399 11.18 -5.93 -22.86
CA PRO A 399 10.69 -5.29 -21.67
C PRO A 399 9.69 -4.19 -22.02
N ILE A 400 8.57 -4.17 -21.31
CA ILE A 400 7.71 -3.00 -21.14
C ILE A 400 7.97 -2.46 -19.75
N VAL A 401 8.24 -1.17 -19.65
CA VAL A 401 8.44 -0.49 -18.38
C VAL A 401 7.27 0.46 -18.16
N ILE A 402 6.46 0.22 -17.13
CA ILE A 402 5.36 1.10 -16.75
C ILE A 402 5.79 1.87 -15.51
N LYS A 403 5.90 3.20 -15.64
CA LYS A 403 6.15 4.11 -14.53
C LYS A 403 4.82 4.57 -13.97
N LEU A 404 4.55 4.23 -12.71
CA LEU A 404 3.30 4.57 -12.02
C LEU A 404 3.53 5.69 -11.00
N ASN A 405 2.47 6.45 -10.71
CA ASN A 405 2.44 7.40 -9.61
C ASN A 405 2.67 6.71 -8.25
N GLY A 406 3.31 7.38 -7.30
CA GLY A 406 3.61 6.82 -5.98
C GLY A 406 2.39 6.33 -5.18
N ARG A 407 1.17 6.78 -5.46
CA ARG A 407 -0.06 6.26 -4.83
C ARG A 407 -0.29 4.77 -5.07
N TRP A 408 0.29 4.22 -6.14
CA TRP A 408 0.29 2.79 -6.41
C TRP A 408 1.05 1.97 -5.35
N ASP A 409 1.94 2.58 -4.55
CA ASP A 409 2.63 1.90 -3.45
C ASP A 409 1.68 1.24 -2.44
N GLU A 410 0.49 1.84 -2.25
CA GLU A 410 -0.53 1.34 -1.32
C GLU A 410 -1.42 0.24 -1.92
N MET A 411 -1.36 0.01 -3.24
CA MET A 411 -2.19 -0.96 -3.94
C MET A 411 -1.60 -2.36 -3.93
N THR A 412 -2.40 -3.36 -4.29
CA THR A 412 -1.98 -4.77 -4.34
C THR A 412 -1.56 -5.19 -5.75
N ILE A 413 -0.86 -6.32 -5.87
CA ILE A 413 -0.55 -6.93 -7.18
C ILE A 413 -1.84 -7.20 -7.97
N LYS A 414 -2.90 -7.69 -7.31
CA LYS A 414 -4.18 -7.98 -7.97
C LYS A 414 -4.79 -6.73 -8.60
N ASN A 415 -4.77 -5.60 -7.89
CA ASN A 415 -5.31 -4.36 -8.46
C ASN A 415 -4.51 -3.94 -9.70
N PHE A 416 -3.19 -4.07 -9.65
CA PHE A 416 -2.33 -3.78 -10.79
C PHE A 416 -2.60 -4.74 -11.97
N LYS A 417 -2.69 -6.05 -11.73
CA LYS A 417 -3.08 -7.05 -12.75
C LYS A 417 -4.43 -6.68 -13.40
N SER A 418 -5.41 -6.26 -12.60
CA SER A 418 -6.73 -5.84 -13.09
C SER A 418 -6.65 -4.63 -14.03
N VAL A 419 -5.76 -3.67 -13.76
CA VAL A 419 -5.53 -2.51 -14.65
C VAL A 419 -4.84 -2.92 -15.94
N LEU A 420 -3.88 -3.84 -15.89
CA LEU A 420 -3.28 -4.38 -17.10
C LEU A 420 -4.34 -5.09 -17.96
N GLN A 421 -5.20 -5.90 -17.35
CA GLN A 421 -6.30 -6.55 -18.05
C GLN A 421 -7.24 -5.53 -18.70
N TYR A 422 -7.65 -4.50 -17.96
CA TYR A 422 -8.49 -3.44 -18.49
C TYR A 422 -7.89 -2.74 -19.73
N TYR A 423 -6.59 -2.48 -19.72
CA TYR A 423 -5.93 -1.81 -20.83
C TYR A 423 -5.55 -2.71 -21.99
N PHE A 424 -5.36 -4.01 -21.76
CA PHE A 424 -4.70 -4.88 -22.72
C PHE A 424 -5.51 -6.12 -23.11
N GLU A 425 -6.64 -6.45 -22.48
CA GLU A 425 -7.51 -7.53 -22.96
C GLU A 425 -8.37 -7.12 -24.17
N PRO A 426 -8.57 -8.02 -25.15
CA PRO A 426 -8.14 -9.43 -25.18
C PRO A 426 -6.77 -9.66 -25.85
N GLU A 427 -6.03 -8.61 -26.22
CA GLU A 427 -4.83 -8.69 -27.07
C GLU A 427 -3.68 -9.49 -26.42
N ILE A 428 -3.76 -9.74 -25.11
CA ILE A 428 -2.61 -9.92 -24.24
C ILE A 428 -2.86 -10.99 -23.12
N GLU A 429 -3.86 -11.88 -23.28
CA GLU A 429 -4.06 -13.03 -22.37
C GLU A 429 -2.71 -13.73 -22.09
N ASN A 430 -2.27 -13.70 -20.83
CA ASN A 430 -1.03 -14.32 -20.33
C ASN A 430 0.31 -13.62 -20.64
N LEU A 431 0.37 -12.31 -20.94
CA LEU A 431 1.66 -11.60 -21.11
C LEU A 431 2.54 -11.51 -19.87
N PHE A 432 2.02 -11.85 -18.70
CA PHE A 432 2.70 -11.60 -17.43
C PHE A 432 3.73 -12.70 -17.16
N SER A 433 4.75 -12.83 -17.99
CA SER A 433 5.78 -13.86 -17.76
C SER A 433 6.74 -13.48 -16.64
N HIS A 434 6.86 -12.18 -16.35
CA HIS A 434 7.69 -11.65 -15.27
C HIS A 434 7.22 -10.25 -14.87
N ILE A 435 7.00 -10.02 -13.56
CA ILE A 435 6.71 -8.69 -13.00
C ILE A 435 7.87 -8.33 -12.07
N SER A 436 8.71 -7.37 -12.48
CA SER A 436 9.75 -6.82 -11.58
C SER A 436 9.37 -5.41 -11.12
N ILE A 437 9.37 -5.17 -9.81
CA ILE A 437 9.07 -3.86 -9.21
C ILE A 437 10.37 -3.23 -8.71
N LYS A 438 10.75 -2.05 -9.22
CA LYS A 438 12.04 -1.39 -8.92
C LYS A 438 11.93 -0.07 -8.15
N LYS A 439 13.09 0.41 -7.66
CA LYS A 439 13.25 1.71 -7.00
C LYS A 439 12.92 2.92 -7.91
N GLY A 440 11.95 3.75 -7.51
CA GLY A 440 11.49 4.97 -8.20
C GLY A 440 9.99 5.23 -7.93
N SER A 441 9.32 6.02 -8.78
CA SER A 441 7.86 5.95 -8.94
C SER A 441 7.53 4.55 -9.46
N VAL A 442 6.72 3.74 -8.74
CA VAL A 442 6.58 2.28 -8.92
C VAL A 442 6.80 1.85 -10.37
N ILE A 443 8.00 1.32 -10.66
CA ILE A 443 8.40 0.91 -11.99
C ILE A 443 8.13 -0.57 -12.10
N VAL A 444 7.20 -0.94 -12.98
CA VAL A 444 6.94 -2.34 -13.30
C VAL A 444 7.56 -2.69 -14.64
N THR A 445 8.40 -3.72 -14.66
CA THR A 445 8.90 -4.30 -15.90
C THR A 445 8.15 -5.58 -16.22
N LEU A 446 7.61 -5.66 -17.43
CA LEU A 446 6.91 -6.81 -17.99
C LEU A 446 7.71 -7.36 -19.18
N LEU A 447 7.79 -8.67 -19.35
CA LEU A 447 8.44 -9.28 -20.52
C LEU A 447 7.39 -9.81 -21.49
N ILE A 448 7.44 -9.36 -22.74
CA ILE A 448 6.38 -9.67 -23.71
C ILE A 448 6.93 -10.22 -25.03
N PRO A 449 6.21 -11.09 -25.75
CA PRO A 449 6.63 -11.52 -27.07
C PRO A 449 6.86 -10.33 -28.02
N THR A 450 7.96 -10.36 -28.76
CA THR A 450 8.32 -9.27 -29.69
C THR A 450 7.23 -8.99 -30.74
N SER A 451 6.47 -10.02 -31.14
CA SER A 451 5.34 -9.92 -32.08
C SER A 451 4.22 -8.99 -31.60
N LEU A 452 4.05 -8.83 -30.28
CA LEU A 452 2.96 -8.06 -29.69
C LEU A 452 3.33 -6.60 -29.41
N SER A 453 4.60 -6.21 -29.61
CA SER A 453 5.08 -4.86 -29.26
C SER A 453 4.33 -3.73 -30.00
N GLN A 454 4.05 -3.88 -31.29
CA GLN A 454 3.35 -2.82 -32.04
C GLN A 454 1.87 -2.71 -31.65
N SER A 455 1.17 -3.85 -31.53
CA SER A 455 -0.23 -3.89 -31.09
C SER A 455 -0.40 -3.21 -29.72
N LEU A 456 0.54 -3.46 -28.81
CA LEU A 456 0.58 -2.82 -27.51
C LEU A 456 0.80 -1.30 -27.60
N ILE A 457 1.74 -0.84 -28.42
CA ILE A 457 1.99 0.59 -28.61
C ILE A 457 0.72 1.29 -29.10
N ASP A 458 0.00 0.67 -30.04
CA ASP A 458 -1.25 1.21 -30.58
C ASP A 458 -2.34 1.25 -29.49
N ALA A 459 -2.45 0.20 -28.67
CA ALA A 459 -3.36 0.16 -27.53
C ALA A 459 -3.05 1.25 -26.48
N ILE A 460 -1.77 1.46 -26.14
CA ILE A 460 -1.31 2.51 -25.21
C ILE A 460 -1.68 3.90 -25.76
N ASN A 461 -1.40 4.17 -27.03
CA ASN A 461 -1.68 5.45 -27.65
C ASN A 461 -3.18 5.76 -27.66
N ASN A 462 -4.02 4.76 -27.94
CA ASN A 462 -5.48 4.92 -27.93
C ASN A 462 -6.05 5.17 -26.52
N LYS A 463 -5.43 4.61 -25.49
CA LYS A 463 -5.92 4.68 -24.10
C LYS A 463 -5.15 5.69 -23.24
N THR A 464 -4.32 6.55 -23.83
CA THR A 464 -3.43 7.49 -23.11
C THR A 464 -4.16 8.36 -22.09
N ASN A 465 -5.31 8.95 -22.43
CA ASN A 465 -6.08 9.79 -21.49
C ASN A 465 -6.60 8.99 -20.28
N SER A 466 -7.04 7.76 -20.52
CA SER A 466 -7.53 6.84 -19.50
C SER A 466 -6.39 6.40 -18.56
N MET A 467 -5.27 5.97 -19.15
CA MET A 467 -4.03 5.62 -18.43
C MET A 467 -3.52 6.78 -17.56
N SER A 468 -3.60 8.01 -18.10
CA SER A 468 -3.24 9.24 -17.40
C SER A 468 -4.10 9.44 -16.14
N ARG A 469 -5.42 9.23 -16.20
CA ARG A 469 -6.32 9.34 -15.04
C ARG A 469 -5.92 8.40 -13.92
N LEU A 470 -5.57 7.15 -14.24
CA LEU A 470 -5.11 6.15 -13.25
C LEU A 470 -3.67 6.36 -12.76
N GLY A 471 -3.03 7.47 -13.13
CA GLY A 471 -1.69 7.81 -12.65
C GLY A 471 -0.58 6.99 -13.29
N ILE A 472 -0.78 6.49 -14.50
CA ILE A 472 0.31 5.96 -15.33
C ILE A 472 1.05 7.17 -15.93
N LEU A 473 2.34 7.30 -15.61
CA LEU A 473 3.16 8.46 -15.97
C LEU A 473 3.85 8.25 -17.31
N GLU A 474 4.39 7.05 -17.53
CA GLU A 474 5.16 6.71 -18.72
C GLU A 474 5.03 5.21 -18.97
N VAL A 475 4.99 4.81 -20.25
CA VAL A 475 5.15 3.43 -20.66
C VAL A 475 6.30 3.36 -21.67
N ALA A 476 7.33 2.58 -21.40
CA ALA A 476 8.39 2.32 -22.38
C ALA A 476 8.21 0.92 -22.96
N VAL A 477 8.16 0.82 -24.29
CA VAL A 477 8.14 -0.48 -25.00
C VAL A 477 9.43 -0.58 -25.77
N ASP A 478 10.20 -1.66 -25.59
CA ASP A 478 11.48 -1.84 -26.29
C ASP A 478 12.45 -0.66 -26.05
N ASN A 479 12.49 -0.18 -24.80
CA ASN A 479 13.25 1.01 -24.38
C ASN A 479 12.85 2.32 -25.07
N LYS A 480 11.72 2.37 -25.77
CA LYS A 480 11.15 3.61 -26.32
C LYS A 480 10.08 4.13 -25.37
N ALA A 481 10.39 5.21 -24.68
CA ALA A 481 9.49 5.86 -23.74
C ALA A 481 8.31 6.54 -24.48
N ILE A 482 7.10 6.25 -24.02
CA ILE A 482 5.84 6.89 -24.40
C ILE A 482 5.37 7.67 -23.16
N PRO A 483 5.58 9.00 -23.12
CA PRO A 483 5.12 9.81 -22.00
C PRO A 483 3.60 9.91 -22.02
N ILE A 484 2.96 9.57 -20.90
CA ILE A 484 1.50 9.60 -20.74
C ILE A 484 1.08 10.88 -20.00
N ARG A 485 1.76 11.19 -18.89
CA ARG A 485 1.42 12.31 -18.01
C ARG A 485 2.67 12.90 -17.36
N ARG A 486 2.64 14.20 -17.06
CA ARG A 486 3.67 14.85 -16.23
C ARG A 486 3.40 14.57 -14.74
N GLU A 487 4.46 14.43 -13.96
CA GLU A 487 4.42 14.04 -12.54
C GLU A 487 3.86 15.13 -11.61
N ASP A 488 3.62 16.35 -12.10
CA ASP A 488 3.11 17.50 -11.32
C ASP A 488 1.57 17.61 -11.30
N ASN A 489 0.89 17.06 -12.31
CA ASN A 489 -0.56 17.07 -12.38
C ASN A 489 -1.07 15.70 -11.90
N ASN A 490 -1.21 15.40 -10.61
CA ASN A 490 -1.63 14.07 -10.12
C ASN A 490 -2.88 14.11 -9.24
N ASN A 491 -3.81 15.03 -9.52
CA ASN A 491 -5.03 15.11 -8.74
C ASN A 491 -6.01 13.98 -9.14
N PHE A 492 -6.09 12.94 -8.31
CA PHE A 492 -7.03 11.84 -8.49
C PHE A 492 -8.48 12.23 -8.23
N ASP A 493 -8.73 13.31 -7.48
CA ASP A 493 -10.08 13.85 -7.28
C ASP A 493 -10.63 14.38 -8.61
N VAL A 494 -9.81 15.14 -9.34
CA VAL A 494 -10.13 15.60 -10.70
C VAL A 494 -10.30 14.42 -11.65
N SER A 495 -9.39 13.45 -11.58
CA SER A 495 -9.44 12.25 -12.42
C SER A 495 -10.72 11.45 -12.17
N LEU A 496 -11.18 11.37 -10.91
CA LEU A 496 -12.44 10.73 -10.53
C LEU A 496 -13.63 11.42 -11.18
N HIS A 497 -13.71 12.75 -11.12
CA HIS A 497 -14.78 13.49 -11.79
C HIS A 497 -14.79 13.28 -13.31
N GLU A 498 -13.61 13.21 -13.94
CA GLU A 498 -13.51 12.94 -15.38
C GLU A 498 -13.97 11.52 -15.74
N SER A 499 -13.61 10.51 -14.95
CA SER A 499 -14.05 9.12 -15.15
C SER A 499 -15.56 8.96 -14.96
N VAL A 500 -16.15 9.67 -13.98
CA VAL A 500 -17.61 9.71 -13.80
C VAL A 500 -18.30 10.33 -15.02
N LYS A 501 -17.77 11.43 -15.56
CA LYS A 501 -18.31 12.07 -16.78
C LYS A 501 -18.16 11.17 -18.01
N ALA A 502 -17.09 10.37 -18.06
CA ALA A 502 -16.87 9.40 -19.12
C ALA A 502 -17.76 8.15 -19.01
N GLY A 503 -18.40 7.93 -17.86
CA GLY A 503 -19.23 6.74 -17.63
C GLY A 503 -18.40 5.47 -17.38
N ASP A 504 -17.13 5.60 -17.00
CA ASP A 504 -16.23 4.47 -16.81
C ASP A 504 -16.24 3.97 -15.37
N SER A 505 -17.04 2.94 -15.10
CA SER A 505 -17.15 2.34 -13.77
C SER A 505 -15.85 1.71 -13.27
N PHE A 506 -15.02 1.19 -14.16
CA PHE A 506 -13.75 0.55 -13.78
C PHE A 506 -12.76 1.61 -13.30
N GLU A 507 -12.58 2.68 -14.06
CA GLU A 507 -11.72 3.81 -13.64
C GLU A 507 -12.22 4.41 -12.33
N VAL A 508 -13.53 4.62 -12.18
CA VAL A 508 -14.10 5.15 -10.93
C VAL A 508 -13.74 4.24 -9.75
N SER A 509 -13.96 2.93 -9.88
CA SER A 509 -13.61 1.98 -8.82
C SER A 509 -12.11 2.01 -8.49
N MET A 510 -11.26 2.06 -9.51
CA MET A 510 -9.81 2.06 -9.35
C MET A 510 -9.29 3.37 -8.71
N LEU A 511 -9.87 4.51 -9.08
CA LEU A 511 -9.50 5.82 -8.52
C LEU A 511 -9.87 5.93 -7.04
N LEU A 512 -10.99 5.34 -6.62
CA LEU A 512 -11.34 5.24 -5.20
C LEU A 512 -10.32 4.37 -4.43
N GLN A 513 -9.84 3.28 -5.03
CA GLN A 513 -8.78 2.45 -4.45
C GLN A 513 -7.44 3.18 -4.37
N LEU A 514 -7.13 4.03 -5.36
CA LEU A 514 -5.98 4.95 -5.36
C LEU A 514 -6.13 6.13 -4.36
N GLY A 515 -7.28 6.21 -3.68
CA GLY A 515 -7.57 7.19 -2.65
C GLY A 515 -8.05 8.54 -3.13
N ALA A 516 -8.66 8.60 -4.32
CA ALA A 516 -9.48 9.74 -4.70
C ALA A 516 -10.59 9.95 -3.68
N ASP A 517 -10.84 11.19 -3.28
CA ASP A 517 -11.91 11.52 -2.36
C ASP A 517 -13.25 11.60 -3.11
N PRO A 518 -14.21 10.68 -2.88
CA PRO A 518 -15.52 10.74 -3.53
C PRO A 518 -16.35 11.97 -3.15
N ASN A 519 -16.00 12.64 -2.04
CA ASN A 519 -16.69 13.84 -1.55
C ASN A 519 -16.02 15.15 -2.00
N SER A 520 -14.89 15.04 -2.71
CA SER A 520 -14.28 16.19 -3.37
C SER A 520 -15.26 16.85 -4.34
N LYS A 521 -15.09 18.16 -4.51
CA LYS A 521 -15.95 18.98 -5.36
C LYS A 521 -15.20 19.41 -6.61
N ASP A 522 -15.86 19.28 -7.75
CA ASP A 522 -15.36 19.80 -9.02
C ASP A 522 -15.39 21.34 -9.03
N GLU A 523 -14.91 21.95 -10.12
CA GLU A 523 -14.89 23.41 -10.28
C GLU A 523 -16.28 24.07 -10.23
N ARG A 524 -17.36 23.29 -10.36
CA ARG A 524 -18.76 23.75 -10.25
C ARG A 524 -19.32 23.52 -8.85
N GLY A 525 -18.51 23.04 -7.92
CA GLY A 525 -18.91 22.71 -6.56
C GLY A 525 -19.65 21.37 -6.43
N LYS A 526 -19.63 20.51 -7.46
CA LYS A 526 -20.39 19.25 -7.48
C LYS A 526 -19.54 18.07 -7.04
N SER A 527 -20.11 17.17 -6.25
CA SER A 527 -19.48 15.90 -5.89
C SER A 527 -19.51 14.90 -7.06
N ALA A 528 -18.68 13.85 -6.97
CA ALA A 528 -18.72 12.76 -7.94
C ALA A 528 -20.10 12.08 -8.02
N VAL A 529 -20.79 11.95 -6.87
CA VAL A 529 -22.13 11.32 -6.81
C VAL A 529 -23.18 12.17 -7.51
N GLU A 530 -23.13 13.50 -7.36
CA GLU A 530 -24.04 14.43 -8.03
C GLU A 530 -23.88 14.38 -9.55
N ILE A 531 -22.63 14.32 -10.05
CA ILE A 531 -22.35 14.18 -11.48
C ILE A 531 -22.90 12.84 -12.01
N ALA A 532 -22.72 11.74 -11.28
CA ALA A 532 -23.24 10.44 -11.67
C ALA A 532 -24.77 10.43 -11.77
N MET A 533 -25.45 11.12 -10.85
CA MET A 533 -26.91 11.27 -10.88
C MET A 533 -27.40 12.11 -12.05
N GLU A 534 -26.72 13.22 -12.38
CA GLU A 534 -27.04 14.04 -13.55
C GLU A 534 -26.90 13.27 -14.86
N GLY A 535 -25.91 12.37 -14.94
CA GLY A 535 -25.71 11.49 -16.08
C GLY A 535 -26.62 10.25 -16.11
N GLY A 536 -27.39 9.98 -15.06
CA GLY A 536 -28.22 8.77 -14.96
C GLY A 536 -27.42 7.47 -14.75
N ASN A 537 -26.16 7.55 -14.32
CA ASN A 537 -25.25 6.40 -14.18
C ASN A 537 -25.42 5.70 -12.83
N THR A 538 -26.48 4.88 -12.69
CA THR A 538 -26.82 4.19 -11.43
C THR A 538 -25.68 3.31 -10.89
N GLN A 539 -24.99 2.58 -11.76
CA GLN A 539 -23.85 1.74 -11.35
C GLN A 539 -22.70 2.56 -10.74
N ILE A 540 -22.34 3.68 -11.37
CA ILE A 540 -21.28 4.57 -10.87
C ILE A 540 -21.70 5.22 -9.56
N LYS A 541 -22.97 5.63 -9.43
CA LYS A 541 -23.52 6.13 -8.17
C LYS A 541 -23.33 5.10 -7.06
N GLU A 542 -23.68 3.84 -7.30
CA GLU A 542 -23.52 2.77 -6.30
C GLU A 542 -22.05 2.58 -5.91
N ILE A 543 -21.14 2.52 -6.89
CA ILE A 543 -19.69 2.41 -6.63
C ILE A 543 -19.19 3.56 -5.75
N LEU A 544 -19.59 4.80 -6.05
CA LEU A 544 -19.18 5.98 -5.29
C LEU A 544 -19.73 5.97 -3.86
N LEU A 545 -21.01 5.60 -3.68
CA LEU A 545 -21.62 5.50 -2.35
C LEU A 545 -20.94 4.40 -1.51
N THR A 546 -20.67 3.24 -2.10
CA THR A 546 -19.88 2.18 -1.44
C THR A 546 -18.46 2.66 -1.12
N GLY A 547 -17.87 3.51 -1.96
CA GLY A 547 -16.58 4.15 -1.73
C GLY A 547 -16.55 5.25 -0.66
N GLY A 548 -17.67 5.50 0.04
CA GLY A 548 -17.77 6.55 1.06
C GLY A 548 -18.20 7.92 0.53
N GLY A 549 -18.72 7.98 -0.69
CA GLY A 549 -19.38 9.16 -1.24
C GLY A 549 -20.68 9.46 -0.52
N GLU A 550 -20.92 10.73 -0.25
CA GLU A 550 -22.10 11.22 0.45
C GLU A 550 -23.02 11.98 -0.51
N LEU A 551 -24.33 11.82 -0.29
CA LEU A 551 -25.36 12.63 -0.91
C LEU A 551 -25.78 13.70 0.09
N PHE A 552 -25.31 14.92 -0.11
CA PHE A 552 -25.85 16.06 0.61
C PHE A 552 -27.10 16.52 -0.14
N ASP A 553 -28.27 16.34 0.47
CA ASP A 553 -29.50 16.98 -0.01
C ASP A 553 -29.32 18.50 0.10
N THR A 554 -28.91 19.13 -0.99
CA THR A 554 -28.81 20.60 -1.10
C THR A 554 -30.19 21.28 -1.20
N ASN A 555 -31.28 20.53 -1.04
CA ASN A 555 -32.66 21.01 -1.10
C ASN A 555 -33.38 21.06 0.26
N ILE A 556 -32.66 21.07 1.39
CA ILE A 556 -33.26 21.57 2.63
C ILE A 556 -33.34 23.10 2.55
N ASN A 557 -34.36 23.59 1.83
CA ASN A 557 -34.85 24.94 2.05
C ASN A 557 -35.20 25.04 3.54
N THR A 558 -34.37 25.76 4.28
CA THR A 558 -34.65 26.20 5.64
C THR A 558 -35.78 27.24 5.61
N HIS A 559 -36.99 26.75 5.38
CA HIS A 559 -38.22 27.47 5.70
C HIS A 559 -39.13 26.54 6.50
N THR A 560 -38.94 26.57 7.82
CA THR A 560 -39.95 27.07 8.79
C THR A 560 -39.32 27.16 10.17
#